data_AF-A0A6A5U2G0-F1
#
_entry.id   AF-A0A6A5U2G0-F1
#
_cell.length_a   1.000
_cell.length_b   1.000
_cell.length_c   1.000
_cell.angle_alpha   90.00
_cell.angle_beta   90.00
_cell.angle_gamma   90.00
#
_symmetry.space_group_name_H-M   'P 1'
#
loop_
_entity.id
_entity.type
_entity.pdbx_description
1 polymer ?
#
loop_
_entity_poly.entity_id
_entity_poly.type
_entity_poly.pdbx_seq_one_letter_code
_entity_poly.pdbx_strand_id
1 'polypeptide(L)'
;MESIRRQILPQLPPELRNLVYQHTTCEGAPATNTGLPFQEKIFDSSHTTVTIMPVHHGLPNLLALREYNFLEAQEYASYLFVHAVELRISVVFKGNTQHFIQEHWDKKMLAHLKNLAKKYPWIKKVARYDVQILWAPVALPVRAKRKADVGEIAGRMVEVLSSLMDMEVKRKRGDVGVRLLVEDYVAVDYVFSSREMGLAKFFVGEGGGEVKRRSRAVYLAPKAALGAVSRRLLEEEKGIVRWTGWTKGDLVFRADFADGERRLVRRGSEEEGFREAWRLSKRVYLALSLECGRRV
;
A
#
# COMPACT_ATOMS: atom_id res chain seq x y z
N MET A 1 6.34 -20.96 39.77
CA MET A 1 6.71 -22.07 38.86
C MET A 1 7.31 -21.46 37.61
N GLU A 2 8.63 -21.44 37.49
CA GLU A 2 9.28 -21.02 36.24
C GLU A 2 9.00 -22.09 35.17
N SER A 3 8.30 -21.68 34.11
CA SER A 3 8.11 -22.55 32.94
C SER A 3 9.47 -22.76 32.28
N ILE A 4 9.96 -24.01 32.28
CA ILE A 4 11.18 -24.40 31.58
C ILE A 4 10.96 -24.12 30.08
N ARG A 5 11.66 -23.11 29.55
CA ARG A 5 11.59 -22.76 28.12
C ARG A 5 12.50 -23.69 27.34
N ARG A 6 11.98 -24.24 26.24
CA ARG A 6 12.78 -25.01 25.30
C ARG A 6 13.67 -24.05 24.49
N GLN A 7 14.85 -24.50 24.09
CA GLN A 7 15.80 -23.69 23.33
C GLN A 7 16.25 -24.46 22.08
N ILE A 8 16.30 -23.77 20.95
CA ILE A 8 16.83 -24.30 19.68
C ILE A 8 18.32 -24.00 19.58
N LEU A 9 18.73 -22.82 20.06
CA LEU A 9 20.08 -22.28 19.92
C LEU A 9 20.65 -21.93 21.31
N PRO A 10 20.76 -22.91 22.23
CA PRO A 10 21.13 -22.64 23.62
C PRO A 10 22.56 -22.09 23.80
N GLN A 11 23.44 -22.38 22.83
CA GLN A 11 24.84 -21.94 22.86
C GLN A 11 25.03 -20.53 22.25
N LEU A 12 24.01 -19.96 21.62
CA LEU A 12 24.11 -18.64 21.02
C LEU A 12 23.64 -17.57 22.01
N PRO A 13 24.46 -16.55 22.30
CA PRO A 13 24.02 -15.40 23.06
C PRO A 13 22.94 -14.62 22.27
N PRO A 14 22.11 -13.81 22.95
CA PRO A 14 20.98 -13.11 22.33
C PRO A 14 21.37 -12.25 21.12
N GLU A 15 22.55 -11.65 21.12
CA GLU A 15 23.07 -10.80 20.05
C GLU A 15 23.27 -11.60 18.75
N LEU A 16 23.84 -12.80 18.84
CA LEU A 16 24.02 -13.68 17.68
C LEU A 16 22.69 -14.25 17.18
N ARG A 17 21.73 -14.49 18.08
CA ARG A 17 20.37 -14.91 17.66
C ARG A 17 19.64 -13.82 16.88
N ASN A 18 19.81 -12.55 17.26
CA ASN A 18 19.26 -11.43 16.49
C ASN A 18 19.84 -11.36 15.07
N LEU A 19 21.13 -11.66 14.88
CA LEU A 19 21.72 -11.76 13.55
C LEU A 19 21.09 -12.89 12.73
N VAL A 20 20.84 -14.06 13.34
CA VAL A 20 20.10 -15.14 12.70
C VAL A 20 18.71 -14.65 12.26
N TYR A 21 17.96 -14.00 13.15
CA TYR A 21 16.62 -13.47 12.84
C TYR A 21 16.65 -12.50 11.66
N GLN A 22 17.63 -11.60 11.61
CA GLN A 22 17.81 -10.67 10.50
C GLN A 22 17.98 -11.39 9.15
N HIS A 23 18.76 -12.47 9.12
CA HIS A 23 18.98 -13.25 7.91
C HIS A 23 17.74 -14.06 7.47
N THR A 24 16.81 -14.34 8.38
CA THR A 24 15.55 -15.01 8.02
C THR A 24 14.51 -14.07 7.39
N THR A 25 14.67 -12.75 7.54
CA THR A 25 13.75 -11.75 7.01
C THR A 25 14.31 -11.18 5.71
N CYS A 26 13.98 -11.79 4.58
CA CYS A 26 14.48 -11.38 3.26
C CYS A 26 13.34 -10.84 2.39
N GLU A 27 13.47 -9.62 1.85
CA GLU A 27 12.44 -9.05 0.97
C GLU A 27 12.16 -9.87 -0.31
N GLY A 28 13.11 -10.72 -0.72
CA GLY A 28 12.93 -11.65 -1.83
C GLY A 28 12.05 -12.87 -1.51
N ALA A 29 11.82 -13.16 -0.24
CA ALA A 29 10.91 -14.24 0.17
C ALA A 29 9.44 -13.84 -0.07
N PRO A 30 8.53 -14.79 -0.30
CA PRO A 30 7.10 -14.49 -0.37
C PRO A 30 6.60 -13.87 0.94
N ALA A 31 5.80 -12.82 0.83
CA ALA A 31 5.15 -12.22 2.00
C ALA A 31 4.07 -13.16 2.53
N THR A 32 3.99 -13.31 3.86
CA THR A 32 2.99 -14.13 4.55
C THR A 32 2.41 -13.39 5.74
N ASN A 33 1.17 -13.71 6.10
CA ASN A 33 0.53 -13.26 7.34
C ASN A 33 0.42 -14.39 8.39
N THR A 34 1.02 -15.55 8.13
CA THR A 34 0.96 -16.73 8.99
C THR A 34 1.63 -16.45 10.34
N GLY A 35 0.94 -16.76 11.44
CA GLY A 35 1.47 -16.54 12.79
C GLY A 35 1.31 -15.09 13.31
N LEU A 36 0.71 -14.19 12.52
CA LEU A 36 0.35 -12.86 12.99
C LEU A 36 -1.00 -12.85 13.74
N PRO A 37 -1.22 -11.93 14.70
CA PRO A 37 -2.42 -11.91 15.55
C PRO A 37 -3.72 -11.53 14.83
N PHE A 38 -3.63 -10.99 13.61
CA PHE A 38 -4.76 -10.85 12.70
C PHE A 38 -4.28 -11.02 11.26
N GLN A 39 -5.12 -11.67 10.45
CA GLN A 39 -4.81 -11.96 9.05
C GLN A 39 -5.29 -10.85 8.14
N GLU A 40 -6.54 -10.41 8.28
CA GLU A 40 -7.14 -9.45 7.37
C GLU A 40 -8.19 -8.61 8.09
N LYS A 41 -8.33 -7.35 7.67
CA LYS A 41 -9.49 -6.53 7.98
C LYS A 41 -10.03 -5.85 6.73
N ILE A 42 -11.28 -6.14 6.40
CA ILE A 42 -12.01 -5.51 5.30
C ILE A 42 -13.01 -4.49 5.87
N PHE A 43 -12.98 -3.28 5.30
CA PHE A 43 -13.96 -2.22 5.53
C PHE A 43 -14.66 -1.92 4.21
N ASP A 44 -15.90 -2.37 4.10
CA ASP A 44 -16.70 -2.10 2.91
C ASP A 44 -17.65 -0.92 3.12
N SER A 45 -17.80 -0.12 2.08
CA SER A 45 -18.69 1.03 2.01
C SER A 45 -19.25 1.18 0.60
N SER A 46 -20.26 2.03 0.45
CA SER A 46 -20.87 2.30 -0.86
C SER A 46 -19.85 2.79 -1.91
N HIS A 47 -18.84 3.56 -1.49
CA HIS A 47 -17.87 4.15 -2.41
C HIS A 47 -16.52 3.45 -2.45
N THR A 48 -16.14 2.77 -1.37
CA THR A 48 -14.79 2.20 -1.23
C THR A 48 -14.80 0.86 -0.53
N THR A 49 -13.89 -0.02 -0.92
CA THR A 49 -13.54 -1.21 -0.16
C THR A 49 -12.07 -1.09 0.26
N VAL A 50 -11.82 -1.05 1.57
CA VAL A 50 -10.47 -0.98 2.13
C VAL A 50 -10.11 -2.32 2.75
N THR A 51 -9.02 -2.93 2.35
CA THR A 51 -8.47 -4.14 2.97
C THR A 51 -7.12 -3.81 3.59
N ILE A 52 -6.95 -4.16 4.87
CA ILE A 52 -5.69 -4.01 5.60
C ILE A 52 -5.20 -5.40 5.95
N MET A 53 -3.99 -5.74 5.53
CA MET A 53 -3.36 -7.05 5.72
C MET A 53 -1.92 -6.85 6.20
N PRO A 54 -1.58 -7.26 7.43
CA PRO A 54 -0.22 -7.24 7.89
C PRO A 54 0.52 -8.45 7.29
N VAL A 55 1.76 -8.23 6.88
CA VAL A 55 2.59 -9.28 6.30
C VAL A 55 4.01 -9.20 6.83
N HIS A 56 4.74 -10.30 6.78
CA HIS A 56 6.18 -10.34 6.97
C HIS A 56 6.83 -11.24 5.92
N HIS A 57 8.14 -11.11 5.79
CA HIS A 57 8.97 -11.97 4.93
C HIS A 57 9.85 -12.95 5.73
N GLY A 58 9.57 -13.09 7.04
CA GLY A 58 10.22 -14.07 7.92
C GLY A 58 9.74 -15.51 7.74
N LEU A 59 10.35 -16.43 8.50
CA LEU A 59 10.06 -17.87 8.50
C LEU A 59 8.84 -18.18 9.39
N PRO A 60 7.69 -18.59 8.84
CA PRO A 60 6.50 -18.91 9.62
C PRO A 60 6.71 -20.13 10.54
N ASN A 61 7.57 -21.07 10.14
CA ASN A 61 7.88 -22.26 10.95
C ASN A 61 8.52 -21.90 12.29
N LEU A 62 9.37 -20.86 12.33
CA LEU A 62 9.98 -20.40 13.59
C LEU A 62 8.95 -19.70 14.49
N LEU A 63 7.96 -19.02 13.92
CA LEU A 63 6.82 -18.47 14.66
C LEU A 63 5.90 -19.56 15.23
N ALA A 64 5.66 -20.64 14.48
CA ALA A 64 4.82 -21.75 14.93
C ALA A 64 5.36 -22.41 16.20
N LEU A 65 6.69 -22.39 16.40
CA LEU A 65 7.33 -22.94 17.60
C LEU A 65 6.96 -22.22 18.91
N ARG A 66 6.27 -21.08 18.84
CA ARG A 66 5.73 -20.39 20.02
C ARG A 66 4.74 -21.26 20.79
N GLU A 67 3.96 -22.10 20.09
CA GLU A 67 3.00 -23.00 20.72
C GLU A 67 3.67 -24.06 21.61
N TYR A 68 4.94 -24.36 21.33
CA TYR A 68 5.74 -25.31 22.10
C TYR A 68 6.67 -24.64 23.12
N ASN A 69 6.47 -23.35 23.42
CA ASN A 69 7.23 -22.57 24.40
C ASN A 69 8.75 -22.52 24.15
N PHE A 70 9.16 -22.45 22.87
CA PHE A 70 10.55 -22.15 22.53
C PHE A 70 10.88 -20.68 22.78
N LEU A 71 12.01 -20.41 23.42
CA LEU A 71 12.50 -19.06 23.71
C LEU A 71 12.72 -18.26 22.42
N GLU A 72 13.43 -18.86 21.46
CA GLU A 72 13.77 -18.21 20.19
C GLU A 72 12.53 -17.85 19.38
N ALA A 73 11.46 -18.63 19.48
CA ALA A 73 10.21 -18.33 18.79
C ALA A 73 9.53 -17.06 19.34
N GLN A 74 9.66 -16.81 20.65
CA GLN A 74 9.15 -15.58 21.29
C GLN A 74 10.02 -14.36 20.96
N GLU A 75 11.34 -14.53 20.99
CA GLU A 75 12.29 -13.50 20.57
C GLU A 75 12.10 -13.14 19.11
N TYR A 76 11.94 -14.15 18.25
CA TYR A 76 11.72 -13.99 16.82
C TYR A 76 10.44 -13.21 16.52
N ALA A 77 9.34 -13.54 17.20
CA ALA A 77 8.11 -12.77 17.06
C ALA A 77 8.30 -11.31 17.44
N SER A 78 8.99 -11.06 18.56
CA SER A 78 9.29 -9.71 19.02
C SER A 78 10.16 -8.95 18.00
N TYR A 79 11.16 -9.61 17.42
CA TYR A 79 11.98 -9.08 16.34
C TYR A 79 11.12 -8.72 15.11
N LEU A 80 10.27 -9.63 14.64
CA LEU A 80 9.42 -9.40 13.46
C LEU A 80 8.52 -8.18 13.63
N PHE A 81 7.81 -8.06 14.76
CA PHE A 81 6.90 -6.93 14.99
C PHE A 81 7.59 -5.56 15.01
N VAL A 82 8.89 -5.53 15.31
CA VAL A 82 9.66 -4.28 15.38
C VAL A 82 10.36 -3.94 14.06
N HIS A 83 10.73 -4.96 13.26
CA HIS A 83 11.66 -4.79 12.14
C HIS A 83 11.11 -5.23 10.78
N ALA A 84 10.24 -6.24 10.72
CA ALA A 84 9.98 -6.97 9.47
C ALA A 84 8.50 -7.07 9.09
N VAL A 85 7.59 -6.54 9.91
CA VAL A 85 6.16 -6.44 9.54
C VAL A 85 5.92 -5.22 8.67
N GLU A 86 5.16 -5.42 7.59
CA GLU A 86 4.64 -4.42 6.67
C GLU A 86 3.11 -4.43 6.75
N LEU A 87 2.48 -3.26 6.61
CA LEU A 87 1.05 -3.18 6.37
C LEU A 87 0.77 -2.98 4.88
N ARG A 88 0.13 -3.98 4.27
CA ARG A 88 -0.43 -3.85 2.93
C ARG A 88 -1.86 -3.38 3.01
N ILE A 89 -2.13 -2.28 2.33
CA ILE A 89 -3.45 -1.64 2.34
C ILE A 89 -3.94 -1.50 0.91
N SER A 90 -5.01 -2.21 0.57
CA SER A 90 -5.69 -1.99 -0.71
C SER A 90 -6.92 -1.12 -0.54
N VAL A 91 -7.11 -0.15 -1.43
CA VAL A 91 -8.33 0.64 -1.54
C VAL A 91 -8.89 0.44 -2.94
N VAL A 92 -10.13 -0.03 -3.04
CA VAL A 92 -10.87 -0.06 -4.31
C VAL A 92 -11.92 1.03 -4.26
N PHE A 93 -11.73 2.09 -5.03
CA PHE A 93 -12.72 3.14 -5.20
C PHE A 93 -13.73 2.72 -6.27
N LYS A 94 -14.95 2.40 -5.86
CA LYS A 94 -16.03 1.91 -6.72
C LYS A 94 -17.22 2.87 -6.82
N GLY A 95 -17.27 3.91 -6.00
CA GLY A 95 -18.41 4.82 -5.92
C GLY A 95 -18.45 5.91 -7.00
N ASN A 96 -19.54 6.68 -7.00
CA ASN A 96 -19.59 7.94 -7.73
C ASN A 96 -18.77 9.01 -6.99
N THR A 97 -17.79 9.60 -7.66
CA THR A 97 -16.89 10.62 -7.13
C THR A 97 -17.61 11.91 -6.71
N GLN A 98 -18.79 12.19 -7.28
CA GLN A 98 -19.56 13.40 -6.98
C GLN A 98 -20.30 13.35 -5.64
N HIS A 99 -20.72 12.15 -5.25
CA HIS A 99 -21.42 11.89 -3.99
C HIS A 99 -20.46 11.48 -2.87
N PHE A 100 -19.20 11.25 -3.20
CA PHE A 100 -18.17 10.93 -2.25
C PHE A 100 -17.78 12.19 -1.46
N ILE A 101 -17.95 12.14 -0.13
CA ILE A 101 -17.58 13.21 0.79
C ILE A 101 -16.36 12.72 1.57
N GLN A 102 -15.20 13.35 1.32
CA GLN A 102 -13.92 12.95 1.90
C GLN A 102 -13.96 13.01 3.43
N GLU A 103 -14.53 14.06 4.02
CA GLU A 103 -14.56 14.26 5.48
C GLU A 103 -15.32 13.14 6.21
N HIS A 104 -16.41 12.65 5.59
CA HIS A 104 -17.17 11.53 6.14
C HIS A 104 -16.37 10.22 6.08
N TRP A 105 -15.65 10.01 4.97
CA TRP A 105 -14.78 8.87 4.81
C TRP A 105 -13.62 8.92 5.81
N ASP A 106 -12.97 10.08 5.98
CA ASP A 106 -11.88 10.32 6.93
C ASP A 106 -12.31 9.97 8.35
N LYS A 107 -13.44 10.54 8.81
CA LYS A 107 -13.95 10.29 10.17
C LYS A 107 -14.24 8.81 10.40
N LYS A 108 -14.85 8.14 9.42
CA LYS A 108 -15.19 6.72 9.51
C LYS A 108 -13.93 5.86 9.55
N MET A 109 -12.97 6.12 8.66
CA MET A 109 -11.73 5.35 8.59
C MET A 109 -10.84 5.60 9.81
N LEU A 110 -10.72 6.83 10.29
CA LEU A 110 -10.00 7.12 11.53
C LEU A 110 -10.59 6.36 12.73
N ALA A 111 -11.91 6.29 12.85
CA ALA A 111 -12.55 5.51 13.92
C ALA A 111 -12.21 4.01 13.80
N HIS A 112 -12.28 3.45 12.59
CA HIS A 112 -11.91 2.06 12.33
C HIS A 112 -10.43 1.77 12.62
N LEU A 113 -9.52 2.65 12.19
CA LEU A 113 -8.08 2.54 12.45
C LEU A 113 -7.78 2.66 13.95
N LYS A 114 -8.43 3.57 14.67
CA LYS A 114 -8.31 3.68 16.14
C LYS A 114 -8.75 2.41 16.85
N ASN A 115 -9.87 1.82 16.43
CA ASN A 115 -10.36 0.55 16.98
C ASN A 115 -9.38 -0.60 16.68
N LEU A 116 -8.81 -0.62 15.47
CA LEU A 116 -7.78 -1.60 15.09
C LEU A 116 -6.52 -1.43 15.95
N ALA A 117 -6.06 -0.20 16.17
CA ALA A 117 -4.92 0.13 17.03
C ALA A 117 -5.15 -0.24 18.49
N LYS A 118 -6.39 -0.10 18.97
CA LYS A 118 -6.77 -0.49 20.33
C LYS A 118 -6.68 -2.01 20.51
N LYS A 119 -7.13 -2.77 19.51
CA LYS A 119 -7.10 -4.24 19.52
C LYS A 119 -5.69 -4.79 19.31
N TYR A 120 -4.90 -4.14 18.46
CA TYR A 120 -3.55 -4.58 18.08
C TYR A 120 -2.54 -3.43 18.23
N PRO A 121 -2.08 -3.11 19.46
CA PRO A 121 -1.23 -1.93 19.71
C PRO A 121 0.07 -1.89 18.91
N TRP A 122 0.63 -3.06 18.56
CA TRP A 122 1.86 -3.17 17.76
C TRP A 122 1.73 -2.56 16.36
N ILE A 123 0.52 -2.42 15.81
CA ILE A 123 0.29 -1.87 14.47
C ILE A 123 0.82 -0.44 14.32
N LYS A 124 0.81 0.33 15.42
CA LYS A 124 1.35 1.70 15.46
C LYS A 124 2.86 1.75 15.29
N LYS A 125 3.55 0.64 15.64
CA LYS A 125 5.01 0.51 15.57
C LYS A 125 5.51 0.04 14.21
N VAL A 126 4.60 -0.35 13.31
CA VAL A 126 4.96 -0.78 11.96
C VAL A 126 5.51 0.40 11.18
N ALA A 127 6.71 0.23 10.64
CA ALA A 127 7.41 1.29 9.92
C ALA A 127 7.09 1.32 8.42
N ARG A 128 6.70 0.17 7.83
CA ARG A 128 6.52 0.02 6.37
C ARG A 128 5.05 -0.14 6.00
N TYR A 129 4.57 0.75 5.14
CA TYR A 129 3.20 0.73 4.61
C TYR A 129 3.29 0.66 3.08
N ASP A 130 2.61 -0.31 2.48
CA ASP A 130 2.43 -0.43 1.03
C ASP A 130 0.95 -0.25 0.71
N VAL A 131 0.61 0.91 0.15
CA VAL A 131 -0.77 1.33 -0.12
C VAL A 131 -1.03 1.28 -1.61
N GLN A 132 -2.06 0.56 -2.03
CA GLN A 132 -2.49 0.52 -3.42
C GLN A 132 -3.94 0.93 -3.56
N ILE A 133 -4.19 1.91 -4.42
CA ILE A 133 -5.52 2.47 -4.66
C ILE A 133 -5.89 2.14 -6.10
N LEU A 134 -6.91 1.30 -6.29
CA LEU A 134 -7.55 1.11 -7.59
C LEU A 134 -8.69 2.11 -7.74
N TRP A 135 -8.55 2.97 -8.74
CA TRP A 135 -9.54 3.98 -9.09
C TRP A 135 -10.46 3.44 -10.19
N ALA A 136 -11.61 2.93 -9.77
CA ALA A 136 -12.57 2.20 -10.61
C ALA A 136 -14.03 2.67 -10.36
N PRO A 137 -14.31 3.99 -10.41
CA PRO A 137 -15.64 4.53 -10.11
C PRO A 137 -16.70 4.01 -11.09
N VAL A 138 -17.95 3.84 -10.63
CA VAL A 138 -19.08 3.63 -11.54
C VAL A 138 -19.12 4.76 -12.58
N ALA A 139 -19.42 4.40 -13.83
CA ALA A 139 -19.44 5.30 -14.98
C ALA A 139 -20.01 6.68 -14.62
N LEU A 140 -19.24 7.72 -14.91
CA LEU A 140 -19.60 9.10 -14.59
C LEU A 140 -20.74 9.56 -15.52
N PRO A 141 -21.77 10.24 -15.00
CA PRO A 141 -22.74 10.89 -15.86
C PRO A 141 -22.03 11.92 -16.76
N VAL A 142 -22.40 11.97 -18.04
CA VAL A 142 -21.81 12.86 -19.07
C VAL A 142 -21.81 14.33 -18.65
N ARG A 143 -22.73 14.75 -17.77
CA ARG A 143 -22.94 16.15 -17.34
C ARG A 143 -22.47 16.47 -15.92
N ALA A 144 -21.41 15.81 -15.48
CA ALA A 144 -20.79 16.09 -14.19
C ALA A 144 -20.27 17.55 -14.08
N LYS A 145 -20.93 18.40 -13.28
CA LYS A 145 -20.53 19.81 -13.08
C LYS A 145 -19.30 19.99 -12.17
N ARG A 146 -19.05 19.05 -11.24
CA ARG A 146 -17.91 19.10 -10.32
C ARG A 146 -16.72 18.33 -10.89
N LYS A 147 -15.56 18.99 -10.97
CA LYS A 147 -14.26 18.34 -11.13
C LYS A 147 -13.95 17.60 -9.83
N ALA A 148 -14.13 16.27 -9.80
CA ALA A 148 -13.62 15.47 -8.70
C ALA A 148 -12.11 15.33 -8.89
N ASP A 149 -11.34 15.86 -7.93
CA ASP A 149 -9.89 15.80 -7.95
C ASP A 149 -9.43 14.45 -7.39
N VAL A 150 -9.18 13.51 -8.30
CA VAL A 150 -8.74 12.15 -8.00
C VAL A 150 -7.43 12.17 -7.22
N GLY A 151 -6.50 13.04 -7.61
CA GLY A 151 -5.20 13.13 -6.97
C GLY A 151 -5.29 13.62 -5.52
N GLU A 152 -6.12 14.62 -5.27
CA GLU A 152 -6.40 15.14 -3.92
C GLU A 152 -7.09 14.09 -3.04
N ILE A 153 -8.14 13.43 -3.55
CA ILE A 153 -8.87 12.38 -2.84
C ILE A 153 -7.93 11.23 -2.46
N ALA A 154 -7.18 10.70 -3.45
CA ALA A 154 -6.23 9.62 -3.22
C ALA A 154 -5.12 10.04 -2.24
N GLY A 155 -4.64 11.28 -2.34
CA GLY A 155 -3.65 11.85 -1.41
C GLY A 155 -4.17 11.85 0.04
N ARG A 156 -5.37 12.38 0.28
CA ARG A 156 -6.00 12.40 1.62
C ARG A 156 -6.30 11.00 2.14
N MET A 157 -6.71 10.06 1.29
CA MET A 157 -6.90 8.66 1.69
C MET A 157 -5.62 8.05 2.26
N VAL A 158 -4.48 8.28 1.60
CA VAL A 158 -3.17 7.79 2.07
C VAL A 158 -2.79 8.42 3.41
N GLU A 159 -3.04 9.72 3.59
CA GLU A 159 -2.74 10.43 4.83
C GLU A 159 -3.53 9.85 6.00
N VAL A 160 -4.83 9.60 5.82
CA VAL A 160 -5.66 8.92 6.83
C VAL A 160 -5.18 7.50 7.10
N LEU A 161 -4.87 6.72 6.07
CA LEU A 161 -4.44 5.32 6.24
C LEU A 161 -3.07 5.21 6.92
N SER A 162 -2.18 6.16 6.68
CA SER A 162 -0.85 6.24 7.32
C SER A 162 -0.86 6.96 8.67
N SER A 163 -1.97 7.56 9.09
CA SER A 163 -2.08 8.28 10.37
C SER A 163 -1.98 7.36 11.59
N LEU A 164 -2.03 6.04 11.38
CA LEU A 164 -1.89 5.03 12.42
C LEU A 164 -0.43 4.86 12.87
N MET A 165 0.52 5.22 12.01
CA MET A 165 1.95 5.13 12.28
C MET A 165 2.33 6.14 13.37
N ASP A 166 3.02 5.65 14.41
CA ASP A 166 3.50 6.51 15.48
C ASP A 166 4.47 7.57 14.94
N MET A 167 4.37 8.81 15.43
CA MET A 167 5.16 9.95 14.94
C MET A 167 6.66 9.70 15.07
N GLU A 168 7.09 9.02 16.13
CA GLU A 168 8.49 8.67 16.31
C GLU A 168 8.97 7.66 15.25
N VAL A 169 8.15 6.65 14.95
CA VAL A 169 8.44 5.65 13.92
C VAL A 169 8.46 6.30 12.55
N LYS A 170 7.45 7.13 12.26
CA LYS A 170 7.29 7.89 11.02
C LYS A 170 8.56 8.67 10.68
N ARG A 171 9.10 9.40 11.66
CA ARG A 171 10.33 10.21 11.50
C ARG A 171 11.61 9.37 11.39
N LYS A 172 11.76 8.32 12.21
CA LYS A 172 13.03 7.56 12.28
C LYS A 172 13.17 6.49 11.19
N ARG A 173 12.08 5.80 10.88
CA ARG A 173 12.07 4.57 10.07
C ARG A 173 10.92 4.49 9.07
N GLY A 174 10.00 5.45 9.09
CA GLY A 174 8.78 5.41 8.27
C GLY A 174 9.09 5.26 6.79
N ASP A 175 8.42 4.30 6.17
CA ASP A 175 8.57 3.96 4.76
C ASP A 175 7.17 3.72 4.16
N VAL A 176 6.71 4.65 3.32
CA VAL A 176 5.36 4.61 2.76
C VAL A 176 5.43 4.56 1.24
N GLY A 177 5.17 3.37 0.68
CA GLY A 177 4.98 3.16 -0.74
C GLY A 177 3.50 3.32 -1.11
N VAL A 178 3.22 4.08 -2.17
CA VAL A 178 1.84 4.31 -2.63
C VAL A 178 1.75 4.14 -4.14
N ARG A 179 0.77 3.37 -4.59
CA ARG A 179 0.43 3.21 -6.01
C ARG A 179 -1.03 3.57 -6.26
N LEU A 180 -1.27 4.54 -7.13
CA LEU A 180 -2.59 4.86 -7.66
C LEU A 180 -2.74 4.19 -9.03
N LEU A 181 -3.58 3.17 -9.11
CA LEU A 181 -3.93 2.42 -10.31
C LEU A 181 -5.21 3.01 -10.91
N VAL A 182 -5.13 3.60 -12.09
CA VAL A 182 -6.29 4.15 -12.81
C VAL A 182 -6.78 3.14 -13.84
N GLU A 183 -8.05 2.75 -13.80
CA GLU A 183 -8.60 1.86 -14.83
C GLU A 183 -8.61 2.52 -16.22
N ASP A 184 -8.33 1.72 -17.25
CA ASP A 184 -8.21 2.17 -18.64
C ASP A 184 -9.41 3.00 -19.11
N TYR A 185 -10.64 2.56 -18.83
CA TYR A 185 -11.83 3.30 -19.27
C TYR A 185 -11.94 4.67 -18.61
N VAL A 186 -11.46 4.80 -17.36
CA VAL A 186 -11.46 6.06 -16.64
C VAL A 186 -10.44 7.00 -17.28
N ALA A 187 -9.22 6.52 -17.49
CA ALA A 187 -8.17 7.29 -18.15
C ALA A 187 -8.61 7.77 -19.55
N VAL A 188 -9.25 6.90 -20.34
CA VAL A 188 -9.81 7.23 -21.65
C VAL A 188 -10.91 8.29 -21.51
N ASP A 189 -11.90 8.07 -20.64
CA ASP A 189 -13.01 9.03 -20.45
C ASP A 189 -12.49 10.43 -20.11
N TYR A 190 -11.54 10.54 -19.18
CA TYR A 190 -10.96 11.82 -18.78
C TYR A 190 -10.25 12.52 -19.94
N VAL A 191 -9.40 11.80 -20.68
CA VAL A 191 -8.61 12.37 -21.78
C VAL A 191 -9.49 12.81 -22.94
N PHE A 192 -10.48 12.00 -23.32
CA PHE A 192 -11.37 12.32 -24.46
C PHE A 192 -12.45 13.33 -24.09
N SER A 193 -12.84 13.42 -22.82
CA SER A 193 -13.74 14.45 -22.31
C SER A 193 -13.04 15.78 -21.98
N SER A 194 -11.73 15.90 -22.25
CA SER A 194 -10.91 17.08 -21.89
C SER A 194 -11.03 17.47 -20.41
N ARG A 195 -11.15 16.48 -19.52
CA ARG A 195 -11.24 16.68 -18.06
C ARG A 195 -9.87 16.49 -17.42
N GLU A 196 -9.65 17.17 -16.31
CA GLU A 196 -8.47 16.99 -15.46
C GLU A 196 -8.83 16.07 -14.30
N MET A 197 -7.94 15.11 -14.01
CA MET A 197 -8.03 14.21 -12.86
C MET A 197 -7.44 14.82 -11.58
N GLY A 198 -6.65 15.89 -11.68
CA GLY A 198 -5.92 16.50 -10.58
C GLY A 198 -4.72 15.67 -10.10
N LEU A 199 -4.14 14.82 -10.96
CA LEU A 199 -3.08 13.88 -10.56
C LEU A 199 -1.82 14.56 -10.00
N ALA A 200 -1.52 15.79 -10.40
CA ALA A 200 -0.45 16.57 -9.79
C ALA A 200 -0.58 16.67 -8.27
N LYS A 201 -1.79 16.90 -7.75
CA LYS A 201 -2.03 17.06 -6.32
C LYS A 201 -1.76 15.78 -5.52
N PHE A 202 -1.82 14.62 -6.17
CA PHE A 202 -1.41 13.35 -5.56
C PHE A 202 0.06 13.37 -5.14
N PHE A 203 0.91 14.18 -5.77
CA PHE A 203 2.34 14.26 -5.44
C PHE A 203 2.68 15.43 -4.51
N VAL A 204 1.75 16.37 -4.29
CA VAL A 204 1.97 17.62 -3.53
C VAL A 204 1.80 17.44 -2.01
N GLY A 205 1.36 16.26 -1.55
CA GLY A 205 0.95 15.99 -0.15
C GLY A 205 1.69 16.79 0.93
N GLU A 206 0.93 17.55 1.72
CA GLU A 206 1.38 18.65 2.61
C GLU A 206 2.35 18.22 3.72
N GLY A 207 2.48 16.92 4.01
CA GLY A 207 3.30 16.39 5.11
C GLY A 207 4.77 16.16 4.77
N GLY A 208 5.46 17.14 4.17
CA GLY A 208 6.83 17.04 3.64
C GLY A 208 7.95 16.72 4.65
N GLY A 209 7.67 16.63 5.96
CA GLY A 209 8.70 16.38 6.97
C GLY A 209 8.47 15.18 7.90
N GLU A 210 7.35 14.45 7.77
CA GLU A 210 6.98 13.51 8.83
C GLU A 210 7.42 12.07 8.59
N VAL A 211 7.49 11.61 7.33
CA VAL A 211 7.88 10.24 6.95
C VAL A 211 9.29 10.25 6.37
N LYS A 212 10.17 9.37 6.86
CA LYS A 212 11.56 9.29 6.36
C LYS A 212 11.67 8.99 4.87
N ARG A 213 10.92 7.99 4.38
CA ARG A 213 10.87 7.59 2.97
C ARG A 213 9.44 7.51 2.48
N ARG A 214 9.16 8.09 1.31
CA ARG A 214 7.86 8.05 0.68
C ARG A 214 8.02 7.88 -0.82
N SER A 215 7.32 6.90 -1.39
CA SER A 215 7.18 6.75 -2.84
C SER A 215 5.72 6.91 -3.20
N ARG A 216 5.42 7.76 -4.19
CA ARG A 216 4.08 7.86 -4.79
C ARG A 216 4.22 7.59 -6.27
N ALA A 217 3.36 6.73 -6.79
CA ALA A 217 3.38 6.38 -8.20
C ALA A 217 1.96 6.27 -8.75
N VAL A 218 1.79 6.70 -10.00
CA VAL A 218 0.56 6.54 -10.78
C VAL A 218 0.81 5.51 -11.86
N TYR A 219 -0.11 4.56 -11.96
CA TYR A 219 -0.10 3.46 -12.92
C TYR A 219 -1.43 3.41 -13.66
N LEU A 220 -1.39 2.93 -14.90
CA LEU A 220 -2.58 2.46 -15.60
C LEU A 220 -2.81 1.00 -15.23
N ALA A 221 -3.99 0.68 -14.70
CA ALA A 221 -4.33 -0.68 -14.32
C ALA A 221 -4.40 -1.57 -15.58
N PRO A 222 -3.97 -2.84 -15.51
CA PRO A 222 -4.08 -3.74 -16.65
C PRO A 222 -5.56 -3.95 -17.02
N LYS A 223 -5.86 -4.15 -18.30
CA LYS A 223 -7.21 -4.55 -18.73
C LYS A 223 -7.63 -5.79 -17.96
N ALA A 224 -8.75 -5.65 -17.25
CA ALA A 224 -9.51 -6.78 -16.75
C ALA A 224 -9.68 -7.79 -17.89
N ALA A 225 -9.34 -9.07 -17.68
CA ALA A 225 -10.04 -10.10 -18.43
C ALA A 225 -11.52 -9.92 -18.09
N LEU A 226 -12.34 -9.58 -19.09
CA LEU A 226 -13.79 -9.49 -18.99
C LEU A 226 -14.29 -10.74 -18.23
N GLY A 227 -14.75 -10.58 -16.99
CA GLY A 227 -15.24 -11.69 -16.16
C GLY A 227 -14.55 -11.92 -14.82
N ALA A 228 -13.54 -11.15 -14.42
CA ALA A 228 -12.98 -11.24 -13.08
C ALA A 228 -14.01 -10.78 -12.02
N VAL A 229 -14.65 -11.75 -11.35
CA VAL A 229 -15.74 -11.58 -10.37
C VAL A 229 -15.29 -10.82 -9.10
N SER A 230 -13.98 -10.65 -8.88
CA SER A 230 -13.43 -10.02 -7.68
C SER A 230 -12.34 -9.01 -8.05
N ARG A 231 -12.60 -7.71 -7.83
CA ARG A 231 -11.61 -6.62 -7.97
C ARG A 231 -10.68 -6.49 -6.75
N ARG A 232 -10.41 -7.59 -6.05
CA ARG A 232 -9.50 -7.58 -4.90
C ARG A 232 -8.07 -7.31 -5.38
N LEU A 233 -7.38 -6.37 -4.74
CA LEU A 233 -5.97 -6.09 -5.04
C LEU A 233 -5.02 -6.97 -4.22
N LEU A 234 -5.50 -7.53 -3.10
CA LEU A 234 -4.76 -8.45 -2.26
C LEU A 234 -5.44 -9.82 -2.30
N GLU A 235 -4.62 -10.84 -2.47
CA GLU A 235 -5.02 -12.24 -2.36
C GLU A 235 -4.12 -12.94 -1.36
N GLU A 236 -4.74 -13.77 -0.53
CA GLU A 236 -4.06 -14.75 0.30
C GLU A 236 -4.31 -16.13 -0.28
N GLU A 237 -3.25 -16.85 -0.64
CA GLU A 237 -3.31 -18.23 -1.10
C GLU A 237 -2.33 -19.07 -0.28
N LYS A 238 -2.84 -20.04 0.49
CA LYS A 238 -2.03 -20.92 1.36
C LYS A 238 -1.09 -20.13 2.30
N GLY A 239 -1.59 -19.03 2.88
CA GLY A 239 -0.84 -18.16 3.77
C GLY A 239 0.15 -17.21 3.07
N ILE A 240 0.29 -17.27 1.74
CA ILE A 240 1.09 -16.33 0.97
C ILE A 240 0.20 -15.16 0.55
N VAL A 241 0.62 -13.96 0.92
CA VAL A 241 -0.07 -12.72 0.59
C VAL A 241 0.62 -12.06 -0.60
N ARG A 242 -0.14 -11.82 -1.66
CA ARG A 242 0.36 -11.15 -2.86
C ARG A 242 -0.58 -10.06 -3.33
N TRP A 243 0.02 -9.04 -3.92
CA TRP A 243 -0.69 -8.14 -4.80
C TRP A 243 -1.14 -8.91 -6.04
N THR A 244 -2.39 -8.73 -6.45
CA THR A 244 -2.95 -9.42 -7.62
C THR A 244 -2.35 -8.88 -8.91
N GLY A 245 -2.58 -9.57 -10.03
CA GLY A 245 -2.09 -9.14 -11.35
C GLY A 245 -2.47 -7.71 -11.74
N TRP A 246 -3.57 -7.20 -11.18
CA TRP A 246 -4.06 -5.82 -11.31
C TRP A 246 -3.05 -4.74 -10.91
N THR A 247 -2.05 -5.11 -10.14
CA THR A 247 -1.07 -4.20 -9.57
C THR A 247 0.20 -4.08 -10.42
N LYS A 248 0.33 -4.93 -11.46
CA LYS A 248 1.41 -4.92 -12.46
C LYS A 248 1.13 -3.96 -13.62
N GLY A 249 0.39 -2.88 -13.36
CA GLY A 249 0.01 -1.89 -14.36
C GLY A 249 1.20 -1.18 -15.02
N ASP A 250 0.90 -0.32 -15.99
CA ASP A 250 1.92 0.48 -16.68
C ASP A 250 2.24 1.74 -15.89
N LEU A 251 3.50 1.88 -15.44
CA LEU A 251 3.95 3.06 -14.71
C LEU A 251 3.82 4.31 -15.60
N VAL A 252 3.06 5.30 -15.13
CA VAL A 252 2.93 6.62 -15.77
C VAL A 252 3.94 7.59 -15.17
N PHE A 253 3.99 7.66 -13.84
CA PHE A 253 4.83 8.62 -13.13
C PHE A 253 5.13 8.13 -11.72
N ARG A 254 6.36 8.30 -11.24
CA ARG A 254 6.75 8.05 -9.85
C ARG A 254 7.55 9.23 -9.29
N ALA A 255 7.26 9.58 -8.05
CA ALA A 255 8.08 10.48 -7.25
C ALA A 255 8.50 9.75 -5.98
N ASP A 256 9.80 9.69 -5.76
CA ASP A 256 10.43 9.15 -4.57
C ASP A 256 10.95 10.33 -3.73
N PHE A 257 10.69 10.29 -2.43
CA PHE A 257 11.13 11.28 -1.45
C PHE A 257 11.87 10.54 -0.35
N ALA A 258 13.13 10.87 -0.13
CA ALA A 258 13.95 10.27 0.92
C ALA A 258 14.90 11.32 1.46
N ASP A 259 14.95 11.47 2.79
CA ASP A 259 15.92 12.34 3.48
C ASP A 259 15.96 13.80 2.95
N GLY A 260 14.80 14.34 2.55
CA GLY A 260 14.66 15.69 2.00
C GLY A 260 14.99 15.82 0.50
N GLU A 261 15.52 14.75 -0.12
CA GLU A 261 15.72 14.69 -1.56
C GLU A 261 14.47 14.15 -2.27
N ARG A 262 14.18 14.74 -3.42
CA ARG A 262 13.10 14.32 -4.30
C ARG A 262 13.67 13.81 -5.62
N ARG A 263 13.41 12.54 -5.93
CA ARG A 263 13.74 11.93 -7.21
C ARG A 263 12.48 11.67 -8.01
N LEU A 264 12.45 12.19 -9.23
CA LEU A 264 11.36 11.94 -10.17
C LEU A 264 11.78 10.85 -11.14
N VAL A 265 10.90 9.87 -11.33
CA VAL A 265 11.07 8.81 -12.32
C VAL A 265 9.86 8.83 -13.23
N ARG A 266 10.12 9.13 -14.51
CA ARG A 266 9.11 9.08 -15.57
C ARG A 266 9.44 7.89 -16.45
N ARG A 267 8.45 7.07 -16.79
CA ARG A 267 8.60 6.10 -17.87
C ARG A 267 8.24 6.82 -19.18
N GLY A 268 9.02 6.63 -20.24
CA GLY A 268 8.77 7.27 -21.54
C GLY A 268 9.72 8.41 -21.93
N SER A 269 10.79 8.68 -21.19
CA SER A 269 12.04 9.10 -21.84
C SER A 269 12.63 7.89 -22.56
N GLU A 270 13.27 8.11 -23.71
CA GLU A 270 13.63 7.15 -24.77
C GLU A 270 14.40 5.86 -24.36
N GLU A 271 14.66 5.58 -23.08
CA GLU A 271 15.58 4.55 -22.61
C GLU A 271 14.94 3.23 -22.14
N GLU A 272 13.62 3.14 -21.95
CA GLU A 272 12.97 1.85 -21.68
C GLU A 272 12.18 1.38 -22.89
N GLY A 273 12.78 0.43 -23.61
CA GLY A 273 12.25 -0.20 -24.82
C GLY A 273 10.75 -0.46 -24.74
N PHE A 274 10.05 0.18 -25.68
CA PHE A 274 8.62 0.12 -25.96
C PHE A 274 8.19 -1.28 -26.44
N ARG A 275 8.50 -2.33 -25.67
CA ARG A 275 8.03 -3.70 -25.94
C ARG A 275 6.71 -3.87 -25.18
N GLU A 276 5.61 -3.89 -25.95
CA GLU A 276 4.22 -4.23 -25.55
C GLU A 276 3.22 -3.10 -25.25
N ALA A 277 3.36 -1.92 -25.84
CA ALA A 277 2.33 -0.87 -25.80
C ALA A 277 1.15 -1.14 -26.76
N TRP A 278 0.30 -2.12 -26.46
CA TRP A 278 -0.97 -2.36 -27.18
C TRP A 278 -2.23 -1.99 -26.36
N ARG A 279 -2.09 -1.47 -25.14
CA ARG A 279 -3.24 -1.35 -24.22
C ARG A 279 -4.01 -0.04 -24.33
N LEU A 280 -3.33 1.09 -24.56
CA LEU A 280 -3.92 2.42 -24.69
C LEU A 280 -3.22 3.25 -25.77
N SER A 281 -3.94 4.22 -26.36
CA SER A 281 -3.32 5.15 -27.31
C SER A 281 -2.21 5.95 -26.61
N LYS A 282 -1.08 6.18 -27.30
CA LYS A 282 0.03 7.05 -26.86
C LYS A 282 -0.47 8.38 -26.29
N ARG A 283 -1.61 8.89 -26.82
CA ARG A 283 -2.28 10.10 -26.38
C ARG A 283 -2.76 10.06 -24.92
N VAL A 284 -3.36 8.95 -24.47
CA VAL A 284 -3.85 8.82 -23.08
C VAL A 284 -2.68 8.83 -22.11
N TYR A 285 -1.65 8.04 -22.39
CA TYR A 285 -0.45 7.99 -21.58
C TYR A 285 0.24 9.35 -21.44
N LEU A 286 0.47 10.03 -22.57
CA LEU A 286 1.09 11.36 -22.58
C LEU A 286 0.26 12.39 -21.81
N ALA A 287 -1.06 12.37 -21.95
CA ALA A 287 -1.93 13.30 -21.24
C ALA A 287 -1.82 13.13 -19.71
N LEU A 288 -1.87 11.89 -19.21
CA LEU A 288 -1.71 11.62 -17.78
C LEU A 288 -0.30 11.95 -17.28
N SER A 289 0.74 11.61 -18.04
CA SER A 289 2.12 11.93 -17.66
C SER A 289 2.35 13.45 -17.60
N LEU A 290 1.76 14.22 -18.52
CA LEU A 290 1.82 15.67 -18.50
C LEU A 290 1.08 16.22 -17.28
N GLU A 291 -0.10 15.67 -16.97
CA GLU A 291 -0.88 16.09 -15.79
C GLU A 291 -0.13 15.83 -14.47
N CYS A 292 0.48 14.65 -14.31
CA CYS A 292 1.34 14.34 -13.16
C CYS A 292 2.52 15.31 -13.01
N GLY A 293 3.06 15.81 -14.14
CA GLY A 293 4.19 16.73 -14.16
C GLY A 293 3.82 18.21 -14.01
N ARG A 294 2.54 18.58 -14.10
CA ARG A 294 2.10 19.98 -13.93
C ARG A 294 2.24 20.38 -12.46
N ARG A 295 3.11 21.34 -12.15
CA ARG A 295 3.34 21.89 -10.79
C ARG A 295 3.94 20.88 -9.78
N VAL A 296 4.68 19.89 -10.28
CA VAL A 296 5.61 19.07 -9.49
C VAL A 296 6.98 19.72 -9.48
#